data_AF-A0A6G3PIF1-F1
#
_entry.id   AF-A0A6G3PIF1-F1
#
_cell.length_a   1.000
_cell.length_b   1.000
_cell.length_c   1.000
_cell.angle_alpha   90.00
_cell.angle_beta   90.00
_cell.angle_gamma   90.00
#
_symmetry.space_group_name_H-M   'P 1'
#
loop_
_entity.id
_entity.type
_entity.pdbx_description
1 polymer ?
#
loop_
_entity_poly.entity_id
_entity_poly.type
_entity_poly.pdbx_seq_one_letter_code
_entity_poly.pdbx_strand_id
1 'polypeptide(L)'
;IAASEVPAVSGPPTALQERLAAASDHRRHARWHRLSPLLEALEQEAEDELLRARESLTSVTAPLAVRAELRGRLDAYKAKAARHGLAEDLVLIERYDAARRMLWSAPCDLRAAEQAVLRYQHAVAEALTPRPSEEPEDRRGTGGLGETR
;
A
#
# COMPACT_ATOMS: atom_id res chain seq x y z
N ILE A 1 -0.88 7.99 8.90
CA ILE A 1 -0.97 6.51 8.87
C ILE A 1 -0.92 6.06 10.31
N ALA A 2 -1.69 5.06 10.73
CA ALA A 2 -1.87 4.73 12.15
C ALA A 2 -0.63 4.16 12.87
N ALA A 3 0.48 3.92 12.16
CA ALA A 3 1.78 3.70 12.78
C ALA A 3 2.88 4.16 11.81
N SER A 4 3.56 5.25 12.15
CA SER A 4 4.93 5.51 11.72
C SER A 4 5.44 6.63 12.61
N GLU A 5 6.02 6.24 13.74
CA GLU A 5 6.88 7.16 14.48
C GLU A 5 8.01 7.55 13.53
N VAL A 6 8.19 8.85 13.30
CA VAL A 6 9.32 9.33 12.50
C VAL A 6 10.58 9.02 13.30
N PRO A 7 11.49 8.17 12.79
CA PRO A 7 12.69 7.82 13.53
C PRO A 7 13.53 9.07 13.78
N ALA A 8 14.04 9.21 15.00
CA ALA A 8 14.96 10.28 15.34
C ALA A 8 16.23 10.15 14.48
N VAL A 9 16.68 11.25 13.90
CA VAL A 9 17.98 11.28 13.21
C VAL A 9 19.07 11.17 14.28
N SER A 10 19.96 10.18 14.15
CA SER A 10 20.94 9.85 15.18
C SER A 10 22.12 10.85 15.26
N GLY A 11 22.59 11.06 16.50
CA GLY A 11 23.98 11.40 16.86
C GLY A 11 24.36 12.88 16.90
N PRO A 12 25.04 13.36 17.98
CA PRO A 12 25.69 14.67 17.94
C PRO A 12 26.86 14.65 16.94
N PRO A 13 26.89 15.55 15.94
CA PRO A 13 27.92 15.58 14.88
C PRO A 13 29.36 15.75 15.41
N THR A 14 29.50 16.14 16.67
CA THR A 14 30.77 16.39 17.36
C THR A 14 31.66 15.15 17.46
N ALA A 15 31.09 13.96 17.75
CA ALA A 15 31.88 12.74 17.91
C ALA A 15 32.55 12.30 16.59
N LEU A 16 31.84 12.45 15.46
CA LEU A 16 32.40 12.19 14.13
C LEU A 16 33.51 13.19 13.80
N GLN A 17 33.29 14.48 14.10
CA GLN A 17 34.29 15.54 13.87
C GLN A 17 35.59 15.28 14.63
N GLU A 18 35.50 14.86 15.90
CA GLU A 18 36.67 14.52 16.73
C GLU A 18 37.47 13.35 16.14
N ARG A 19 36.79 12.32 15.64
CA ARG A 19 37.44 11.16 15.02
C ARG A 19 38.10 11.50 13.69
N LEU A 20 37.47 12.34 12.87
CA LEU A 20 38.07 12.84 11.62
C LEU A 20 39.30 13.71 11.89
N ALA A 21 39.27 14.50 12.97
CA ALA A 21 40.43 15.27 13.42
C ALA A 21 41.57 14.33 13.87
N ALA A 22 41.27 13.26 14.61
CA ALA A 22 42.24 12.24 15.02
C ALA A 22 42.87 11.52 13.82
N ALA A 23 42.07 11.16 12.80
CA ALA A 23 42.56 10.55 11.56
C ALA A 23 43.52 11.50 10.81
N SER A 24 43.14 12.78 10.70
CA SER A 24 43.97 13.81 10.10
C SER A 24 45.31 13.97 10.83
N ASP A 25 45.30 13.87 12.16
CA ASP A 25 46.50 13.96 12.97
C ASP A 25 47.41 12.72 12.85
N HIS A 26 46.83 11.51 12.82
CA HIS A 26 47.59 10.29 12.56
C HIS A 26 48.27 10.33 11.18
N ARG A 27 47.59 10.85 10.16
CA ARG A 27 48.16 11.05 8.82
C ARG A 27 49.33 12.04 8.84
N ARG A 28 49.20 13.18 9.51
CA ARG A 28 50.29 14.18 9.62
C ARG A 28 51.55 13.62 10.27
N HIS A 29 51.40 12.74 11.25
CA HIS A 29 52.50 12.14 11.99
C HIS A 29 52.92 10.76 11.46
N ALA A 30 52.48 10.35 10.26
CA ALA A 30 52.77 9.05 9.64
C ALA A 30 52.48 7.82 10.54
N ARG A 31 51.46 7.92 11.41
CA ARG A 31 51.06 6.85 12.35
C ARG A 31 50.12 5.83 11.70
N TRP A 32 50.61 5.13 10.68
CA TRP A 32 49.81 4.21 9.86
C TRP A 32 49.10 3.11 10.65
N HIS A 33 49.78 2.52 11.65
CA HIS A 33 49.23 1.48 12.52
C HIS A 33 47.99 1.92 13.33
N ARG A 34 47.79 3.23 13.54
CA ARG A 34 46.57 3.78 14.17
C ARG A 34 45.58 4.31 13.16
N LEU A 35 46.06 4.83 12.04
CA LEU A 35 45.20 5.37 10.99
C LEU A 35 44.36 4.28 10.33
N SER A 36 44.96 3.14 9.97
CA SER A 36 44.27 2.05 9.27
C SER A 36 43.02 1.56 10.02
N PRO A 37 43.10 1.10 11.29
CA PRO A 37 41.91 0.62 12.00
C PRO A 37 40.89 1.74 12.29
N LEU A 38 41.33 3.00 12.42
CA LEU A 38 40.42 4.12 12.60
C LEU A 38 39.60 4.40 11.34
N LEU A 39 40.22 4.33 10.15
CA LEU A 39 39.53 4.52 8.88
C LEU A 39 38.57 3.37 8.61
N GLU A 40 38.98 2.12 8.84
CA GLU A 40 38.13 0.94 8.70
C GLU A 40 36.91 1.03 9.63
N ALA A 41 37.10 1.45 10.89
CA ALA A 41 35.99 1.67 11.82
C ALA A 41 35.05 2.81 11.37
N LEU A 42 35.60 3.90 10.83
CA LEU A 42 34.79 5.01 10.30
C LEU A 42 33.99 4.60 9.05
N GLU A 43 34.57 3.78 8.18
CA GLU A 43 33.91 3.24 7.00
C GLU A 43 32.75 2.32 7.41
N GLN A 44 33.01 1.35 8.29
CA GLN A 44 31.98 0.43 8.78
C GLN A 44 30.81 1.18 9.44
N GLU A 45 31.10 2.17 10.29
CA GLU A 45 30.05 2.97 10.94
C GLU A 45 29.24 3.81 9.96
N ALA A 46 29.88 4.35 8.91
CA ALA A 46 29.19 5.08 7.87
C ALA A 46 28.25 4.17 7.06
N GLU A 47 28.67 2.95 6.78
CA GLU A 47 27.85 1.93 6.12
C GLU A 47 26.66 1.53 7.00
N ASP A 48 26.88 1.29 8.29
CA ASP A 48 25.84 0.95 9.26
C ASP A 48 24.81 2.08 9.39
N GLU A 49 25.27 3.34 9.47
CA GLU A 49 24.37 4.49 9.54
C GLU A 49 23.57 4.68 8.25
N LEU A 50 24.21 4.48 7.09
CA LEU A 50 23.52 4.54 5.81
C LEU A 50 22.44 3.46 5.69
N LEU A 51 22.72 2.25 6.18
CA LEU A 51 21.73 1.17 6.22
C LEU A 51 20.55 1.56 7.12
N ARG A 52 20.82 2.02 8.35
CA ARG A 52 19.79 2.48 9.29
C ARG A 52 18.93 3.60 8.72
N ALA A 53 19.55 4.58 8.04
CA ALA A 53 18.85 5.69 7.39
C ALA A 53 17.95 5.21 6.25
N ARG A 54 18.42 4.24 5.44
CA ARG A 54 17.63 3.62 4.36
C ARG A 54 16.44 2.83 4.88
N GLU A 55 16.63 2.05 5.94
CA GLU A 55 15.56 1.30 6.61
C GLU A 55 14.50 2.25 7.19
N SER A 56 14.96 3.31 7.85
CA SER A 56 14.11 4.39 8.38
C SER A 56 13.27 5.03 7.27
N LEU A 57 13.89 5.45 6.17
CA LEU A 57 13.20 6.02 5.02
C LEU A 57 12.17 5.04 4.44
N THR A 58 12.54 3.78 4.28
CA THR A 58 11.67 2.73 3.74
C THR A 58 10.45 2.52 4.65
N SER A 59 10.64 2.50 5.96
CA SER A 59 9.55 2.31 6.94
C SER A 59 8.49 3.41 6.86
N VAL A 60 8.90 4.65 6.59
CA VAL A 60 8.00 5.81 6.48
C VAL A 60 7.34 5.89 5.10
N THR A 61 8.09 5.57 4.04
CA THR A 61 7.64 5.75 2.65
C THR A 61 6.82 4.58 2.11
N ALA A 62 7.09 3.34 2.52
CA ALA A 62 6.38 2.17 2.02
C ALA A 62 4.85 2.24 2.31
N PRO A 63 4.39 2.61 3.53
CA PRO A 63 2.96 2.78 3.79
C PRO A 63 2.29 3.89 2.95
N LEU A 64 3.05 4.95 2.61
CA LEU A 64 2.54 6.03 1.74
C LEU A 64 2.36 5.56 0.29
N ALA A 65 3.30 4.75 -0.21
CA ALA A 65 3.20 4.15 -1.54
C ALA A 65 1.98 3.22 -1.64
N VAL A 66 1.77 2.35 -0.65
CA VAL A 66 0.57 1.49 -0.58
C VAL A 66 -0.72 2.32 -0.56
N ARG A 67 -0.76 3.42 0.20
CA ARG A 67 -1.92 4.32 0.21
C ARG A 67 -2.20 4.91 -1.17
N ALA A 68 -1.16 5.33 -1.90
CA ALA A 68 -1.30 5.89 -3.23
C ALA A 68 -1.79 4.83 -4.24
N GLU A 69 -1.27 3.61 -4.16
CA GLU A 69 -1.73 2.49 -4.98
C GLU A 69 -3.21 2.18 -4.74
N LEU A 70 -3.64 2.08 -3.49
CA LEU A 70 -5.04 1.81 -3.14
C LEU A 70 -5.98 2.89 -3.65
N ARG A 71 -5.57 4.16 -3.63
CA ARG A 71 -6.33 5.27 -4.22
C ARG A 71 -6.47 5.11 -5.72
N GLY A 72 -5.37 4.86 -6.42
CA GLY A 72 -5.38 4.61 -7.86
C GLY A 72 -6.27 3.41 -8.24
N ARG A 73 -6.21 2.33 -7.45
CA ARG A 73 -7.06 1.14 -7.63
C ARG A 73 -8.54 1.44 -7.43
N LEU A 74 -8.89 2.23 -6.40
CA LEU A 74 -10.27 2.66 -6.15
C LEU A 74 -10.80 3.52 -7.32
N ASP A 75 -10.02 4.48 -7.78
CA ASP A 75 -10.41 5.37 -8.88
C ASP A 75 -10.56 4.60 -10.21
N ALA A 76 -9.68 3.65 -10.48
CA ALA A 76 -9.77 2.78 -11.65
C ALA A 76 -11.06 1.94 -11.67
N TYR A 77 -11.46 1.36 -10.53
CA TYR A 77 -12.70 0.60 -10.44
C TYR A 77 -13.95 1.50 -10.50
N LYS A 78 -13.88 2.73 -9.97
CA LYS A 78 -14.94 3.72 -10.16
C LYS A 78 -15.14 4.05 -11.63
N ALA A 79 -14.05 4.31 -12.35
CA ALA A 79 -14.11 4.53 -13.80
C ALA A 79 -14.66 3.31 -14.54
N LYS A 80 -14.28 2.08 -14.12
CA LYS A 80 -14.82 0.84 -14.68
C LYS A 80 -16.34 0.75 -14.48
N ALA A 81 -16.84 0.93 -13.27
CA ALA A 81 -18.28 0.88 -12.99
C ALA A 81 -19.07 1.91 -13.81
N ALA A 82 -18.58 3.15 -13.89
CA ALA A 82 -19.22 4.21 -14.68
C ALA A 82 -19.31 3.89 -16.17
N ARG A 83 -18.25 3.30 -16.76
CA ARG A 83 -18.24 2.88 -18.18
C ARG A 83 -19.28 1.81 -18.52
N HIS A 84 -19.74 1.05 -17.52
CA HIS A 84 -20.76 0.02 -17.68
C HIS A 84 -22.15 0.47 -17.20
N GLY A 85 -22.36 1.77 -16.95
CA GLY A 85 -23.66 2.31 -16.54
C GLY A 85 -24.03 2.04 -15.08
N LEU A 86 -23.09 1.56 -14.26
CA LEU A 86 -23.33 1.20 -12.85
C LEU A 86 -23.06 2.35 -11.88
N ALA A 87 -22.99 3.59 -12.35
CA ALA A 87 -22.62 4.74 -11.53
C ALA A 87 -23.70 5.11 -10.49
N GLU A 88 -24.97 4.78 -10.76
CA GLU A 88 -26.12 5.10 -9.90
C GLU A 88 -26.48 3.95 -8.95
N ASP A 89 -25.76 2.82 -9.02
CA ASP A 89 -25.97 1.69 -8.13
C ASP A 89 -25.64 2.09 -6.68
N LEU A 90 -26.66 2.08 -5.82
CA LEU A 90 -26.55 2.51 -4.41
C LEU A 90 -25.54 1.68 -3.63
N VAL A 91 -25.47 0.36 -3.88
CA VAL A 91 -24.52 -0.53 -3.19
C VAL A 91 -23.10 -0.15 -3.58
N LEU A 92 -22.85 0.11 -4.88
CA LEU A 92 -21.53 0.53 -5.34
C LEU A 92 -21.14 1.90 -4.79
N ILE A 93 -22.07 2.86 -4.71
CA ILE A 93 -21.85 4.18 -4.11
C ILE A 93 -21.45 4.05 -2.64
N GLU A 94 -22.21 3.29 -1.83
CA GLU A 94 -21.92 3.10 -0.41
C GLU A 94 -20.55 2.45 -0.16
N ARG A 95 -20.22 1.42 -0.96
CA ARG A 95 -18.93 0.72 -0.87
C ARG A 95 -17.77 1.62 -1.28
N TYR A 96 -17.93 2.40 -2.35
CA TYR A 96 -16.96 3.40 -2.77
C TYR A 96 -16.72 4.44 -1.67
N ASP A 97 -17.78 5.00 -1.10
CA ASP A 97 -17.68 6.03 -0.08
C ASP A 97 -17.04 5.50 1.21
N ALA A 98 -17.32 4.25 1.59
CA ALA A 98 -16.65 3.61 2.72
C ALA A 98 -15.13 3.50 2.50
N ALA A 99 -14.71 3.03 1.32
CA ALA A 99 -13.28 2.93 0.98
C ALA A 99 -12.62 4.33 0.91
N ARG A 100 -13.29 5.30 0.29
CA ARG A 100 -12.82 6.68 0.16
C ARG A 100 -12.63 7.33 1.52
N ARG A 101 -13.60 7.21 2.44
CA ARG A 101 -13.48 7.74 3.81
C ARG A 101 -12.23 7.22 4.51
N MET A 102 -11.97 5.92 4.42
CA MET A 102 -10.77 5.32 5.01
C MET A 102 -9.49 5.86 4.35
N LEU A 103 -9.41 5.84 3.02
CA LEU A 103 -8.20 6.25 2.27
C LEU A 103 -7.86 7.74 2.37
N TRP A 104 -8.81 8.62 2.71
CA TRP A 104 -8.58 10.05 2.92
C TRP A 104 -8.57 10.48 4.39
N SER A 105 -8.77 9.55 5.33
CA SER A 105 -8.64 9.82 6.76
C SER A 105 -7.19 10.04 7.22
N ALA A 106 -7.03 10.67 8.38
CA ALA A 106 -5.78 10.75 9.12
C ALA A 106 -6.09 10.58 10.63
N PRO A 107 -5.52 9.57 11.32
CA PRO A 107 -4.70 8.48 10.79
C PRO A 107 -5.49 7.52 9.87
N CYS A 108 -4.83 6.98 8.84
CA CYS A 108 -5.38 5.96 7.95
C CYS A 108 -4.90 4.56 8.41
N ASP A 109 -5.84 3.65 8.64
CA ASP A 109 -5.60 2.21 8.76
C ASP A 109 -5.58 1.59 7.35
N LEU A 110 -4.38 1.22 6.89
CA LEU A 110 -4.19 0.67 5.55
C LEU A 110 -4.82 -0.71 5.37
N ARG A 111 -4.82 -1.56 6.41
CA ARG A 111 -5.43 -2.89 6.33
C ARG A 111 -6.94 -2.76 6.16
N ALA A 112 -7.57 -1.92 7.00
CA ALA A 112 -9.01 -1.68 6.89
C ALA A 112 -9.37 -1.04 5.54
N ALA A 113 -8.57 -0.07 5.07
CA ALA A 113 -8.77 0.58 3.77
C ALA A 113 -8.64 -0.40 2.60
N GLU A 114 -7.63 -1.28 2.61
CA GLU A 114 -7.45 -2.30 1.59
C GLU A 114 -8.66 -3.24 1.51
N GLN A 115 -9.16 -3.70 2.67
CA GLN A 115 -10.35 -4.54 2.71
C GLN A 115 -11.59 -3.83 2.19
N ALA A 116 -11.72 -2.52 2.44
CA ALA A 116 -12.81 -1.72 1.87
C ALA A 116 -12.69 -1.59 0.35
N VAL A 117 -11.49 -1.38 -0.19
CA VAL A 117 -11.24 -1.37 -1.63
C VAL A 117 -11.56 -2.73 -2.25
N LEU A 118 -11.11 -3.85 -1.66
CA LEU A 118 -11.42 -5.19 -2.15
C LEU A 118 -12.92 -5.46 -2.20
N ARG A 119 -13.67 -5.10 -1.15
CA ARG A 119 -15.14 -5.22 -1.14
C ARG A 119 -15.80 -4.43 -2.27
N TYR A 120 -15.32 -3.22 -2.55
CA TYR A 120 -15.81 -2.44 -3.68
C TYR A 120 -15.48 -3.12 -5.02
N GLN A 121 -14.27 -3.62 -5.19
CA GLN A 121 -13.85 -4.34 -6.40
C GLN A 121 -14.70 -5.59 -6.66
N HIS A 122 -14.99 -6.38 -5.62
CA HIS A 122 -15.87 -7.54 -5.71
C HIS A 122 -17.29 -7.15 -6.11
N ALA A 123 -17.87 -6.12 -5.46
CA ALA A 123 -19.21 -5.65 -5.81
C ALA A 123 -19.30 -5.18 -7.27
N VAL A 124 -18.28 -4.46 -7.76
CA VAL A 124 -18.20 -4.07 -9.18
C VAL A 124 -18.10 -5.31 -10.08
N ALA A 125 -17.30 -6.32 -9.72
CA ALA A 125 -17.17 -7.54 -10.52
C ALA A 125 -18.48 -8.35 -10.57
N GLU A 126 -19.19 -8.45 -9.45
CA GLU A 126 -20.49 -9.12 -9.36
C GLU A 126 -21.53 -8.41 -10.22
N ALA A 127 -21.61 -7.08 -10.14
CA ALA A 127 -22.55 -6.27 -10.94
C ALA A 127 -22.28 -6.32 -12.45
N LEU A 128 -21.04 -6.59 -12.85
CA LEU A 128 -20.65 -6.77 -14.25
C LEU A 128 -20.93 -8.19 -14.78
N THR A 129 -21.19 -9.15 -13.89
CA THR A 129 -21.50 -10.52 -14.30
C THR A 129 -22.98 -10.58 -14.69
N PRO A 130 -23.33 -11.00 -15.92
CA PRO A 130 -24.72 -11.14 -16.31
C PRO A 130 -25.40 -12.15 -15.38
N ARG A 131 -26.47 -11.75 -14.67
CA ARG A 131 -27.33 -12.73 -14.01
C ARG A 131 -28.00 -13.55 -15.12
N PRO A 132 -27.95 -14.90 -15.10
CA PRO A 132 -28.78 -15.69 -16.00
C PRO A 132 -30.21 -15.26 -15.76
N SER A 133 -30.84 -14.72 -16.81
CA SER A 133 -32.26 -14.42 -16.83
C SER A 133 -33.01 -15.66 -16.37
N GLU A 134 -33.81 -15.54 -15.30
CA GLU A 134 -34.86 -16.51 -15.00
C GLU A 134 -35.75 -16.56 -16.24
N GLU A 135 -35.54 -17.58 -17.08
CA GLU A 135 -36.41 -17.86 -18.21
C GLU A 135 -37.81 -18.14 -17.68
N PRO A 136 -38.86 -17.50 -18.23
CA PRO A 136 -40.21 -17.86 -17.86
C PRO A 136 -40.45 -19.29 -18.34
N GLU A 137 -40.64 -20.22 -17.40
CA GLU A 137 -41.09 -21.59 -17.65
C GLU A 137 -42.27 -21.54 -18.63
N ASP A 138 -41.97 -21.86 -19.89
CA ASP A 138 -42.94 -22.09 -20.94
C ASP A 138 -43.80 -23.27 -20.48
N ARG A 139 -44.95 -22.94 -19.90
CA ARG A 139 -46.01 -23.91 -19.56
C ARG A 139 -46.65 -24.38 -20.86
N ARG A 140 -45.88 -25.08 -21.69
CA ARG A 140 -46.34 -25.82 -22.86
C ARG A 140 -46.00 -27.28 -22.70
N GLY A 141 -47.05 -28.03 -22.38
CA GLY A 141 -47.20 -29.40 -22.85
C GLY A 141 -47.27 -30.43 -21.74
N THR A 142 -48.47 -30.91 -21.47
CA THR A 142 -48.67 -32.37 -21.40
C THR A 142 -50.11 -32.66 -21.81
N GLY A 143 -50.23 -33.22 -23.02
CA GLY A 143 -51.49 -33.74 -23.54
C GLY A 143 -51.87 -35.05 -22.86
N GLY A 144 -53.15 -35.38 -22.97
CA GLY A 144 -53.71 -36.69 -22.61
C GLY A 144 -54.88 -37.02 -23.52
N LEU A 145 -54.62 -37.89 -24.50
CA LEU A 145 -55.59 -38.55 -25.38
C LEU A 145 -56.65 -39.32 -24.59
N GLY A 146 -57.85 -39.50 -25.15
CA GLY A 146 -58.83 -40.46 -24.60
C GLY A 146 -60.25 -40.39 -25.17
N GLU A 147 -60.38 -40.76 -26.43
CA GLU A 147 -61.45 -41.58 -27.04
C GLU A 147 -62.55 -42.15 -26.09
N THR A 148 -63.84 -41.97 -26.41
CA THR A 148 -64.82 -43.06 -26.67
C THR A 148 -66.26 -42.54 -26.87
N ARG A 149 -66.79 -42.88 -28.05
CA ARG A 149 -68.17 -43.31 -28.40
C ARG A 149 -69.39 -42.44 -28.07
#